data_AF-A0A2R6CJM5-F1
#
_entry.id   AF-A0A2R6CJM5-F1
#
_cell.length_a   1.000
_cell.length_b   1.000
_cell.length_c   1.000
_cell.angle_alpha   90.00
_cell.angle_beta   90.00
_cell.angle_gamma   90.00
#
_symmetry.space_group_name_H-M   'P 1'
#
loop_
_entity.id
_entity.type
_entity.pdbx_description
1 polymer ?
#
loop_
_entity_poly.entity_id
_entity_poly.type
_entity_poly.pdbx_seq_one_letter_code
_entity_poly.pdbx_strand_id
1 'polypeptide(L)'
;MLRAKLYFDLEKQCILSEVTEPIDGSFAVSQEEVHDNCMITFLIDTGEFSSSIAAKLGASEQVTEVEPIDDGRLLVTKRSCGALPVIRRNHGKLRGMDRVSGSQRVFDILVFR
;
A
#
# COMPACT_ATOMS: atom_id res chain seq x y z
N MET A 1 18.72 -14.23 9.62
CA MET A 1 17.43 -13.69 9.14
C MET A 1 16.58 -13.32 10.35
N LEU A 2 16.13 -12.07 10.45
CA LEU A 2 15.23 -11.60 11.49
C LEU A 2 13.84 -11.37 10.90
N ARG A 3 12.78 -11.65 11.67
CA ARG A 3 11.39 -11.35 11.30
C ARG A 3 10.80 -10.37 12.31
N ALA A 4 10.10 -9.37 11.81
CA ALA A 4 9.34 -8.43 12.64
C ALA A 4 7.99 -8.12 11.98
N LYS A 5 7.00 -7.78 12.80
CA LYS A 5 5.74 -7.19 12.36
C LYS A 5 5.71 -5.74 12.85
N LEU A 6 5.56 -4.80 11.93
CA LEU A 6 5.53 -3.38 12.22
C LEU A 6 4.10 -2.87 12.12
N TYR A 7 3.66 -2.16 13.15
CA TYR A 7 2.38 -1.49 13.20
C TYR A 7 2.64 0.01 13.13
N PHE A 8 2.11 0.67 12.11
CA PHE A 8 2.20 2.12 11.94
C PHE A 8 0.83 2.75 11.97
N ASP A 9 0.74 3.87 12.66
CA ASP A 9 -0.30 4.86 12.47
C ASP A 9 0.32 6.05 11.73
N LEU A 10 -0.12 6.30 10.50
CA LEU A 10 0.44 7.38 9.69
C LEU A 10 -0.24 8.70 10.05
N GLU A 11 0.49 9.62 10.69
CA GLU A 11 0.01 11.00 10.94
C GLU A 11 -0.24 11.78 9.64
N LYS A 12 0.37 11.38 8.52
CA LYS A 12 0.28 12.06 7.23
C LYS A 12 -0.89 11.53 6.40
N GLN A 13 -1.78 12.41 5.96
CA GLN A 13 -2.86 12.08 5.01
C GLN A 13 -2.26 11.51 3.73
N CYS A 14 -2.55 10.24 3.49
CA CYS A 14 -2.13 9.48 2.32
C CYS A 14 -3.40 9.06 1.60
N ILE A 15 -3.41 9.08 0.27
CA ILE A 15 -4.63 8.75 -0.50
C ILE A 15 -5.21 7.37 -0.14
N LEU A 16 -4.35 6.39 0.18
CA LEU A 16 -4.81 5.08 0.65
C LEU A 16 -5.59 5.17 1.96
N SER A 17 -5.26 6.09 2.85
CA SER A 17 -6.01 6.31 4.08
C SER A 17 -7.39 6.87 3.77
N GLU A 18 -7.49 7.86 2.89
CA GLU A 18 -8.75 8.51 2.52
C GLU A 18 -9.71 7.58 1.77
N VAL A 19 -9.20 6.73 0.87
CA VAL A 19 -10.07 5.83 0.10
C VAL A 19 -10.53 4.61 0.89
N THR A 20 -9.82 4.26 1.98
CA THR A 20 -10.14 3.10 2.81
C THR A 20 -10.83 3.45 4.13
N GLU A 21 -10.65 4.67 4.66
CA GLU A 21 -11.28 5.13 5.91
C GLU A 21 -12.82 5.01 5.93
N PRO A 22 -13.56 5.33 4.84
CA PRO A 22 -15.02 5.20 4.84
C PRO A 22 -15.52 3.75 4.79
N ILE A 23 -14.62 2.78 4.57
CA ILE A 23 -14.99 1.38 4.37
C ILE A 23 -14.59 0.60 5.62
N ASP A 24 -15.59 -0.01 6.27
CA ASP A 24 -15.37 -0.82 7.46
C ASP A 24 -14.72 -2.16 7.07
N GLY A 25 -13.40 -2.12 6.86
CA GLY A 25 -12.63 -3.23 6.31
C GLY A 25 -11.13 -2.95 6.25
N SER A 26 -10.37 -3.99 5.94
CA SER A 26 -8.94 -3.86 5.62
C SER A 26 -8.63 -4.53 4.30
N PHE A 27 -7.88 -3.81 3.49
CA PHE A 27 -7.50 -4.22 2.15
C PHE A 27 -6.13 -4.87 2.19
N ALA A 28 -6.01 -5.99 1.49
CA ALA A 28 -4.75 -6.70 1.41
C ALA A 28 -3.92 -6.09 0.28
N VAL A 29 -2.67 -5.74 0.58
CA VAL A 29 -1.70 -5.24 -0.38
C VAL A 29 -0.62 -6.28 -0.58
N SER A 30 -0.24 -6.50 -1.83
CA SER A 30 0.72 -7.53 -2.21
C SER A 30 1.55 -7.09 -3.42
N GLN A 31 2.56 -7.87 -3.76
CA GLN A 31 3.41 -7.66 -4.94
C GLN A 31 3.96 -6.22 -5.02
N GLU A 32 4.56 -5.76 -3.92
CA GLU A 32 5.05 -4.39 -3.84
C GLU A 32 6.46 -4.22 -4.41
N GLU A 33 6.58 -3.28 -5.33
CA GLU A 33 7.84 -2.78 -5.87
C GLU A 33 8.05 -1.33 -5.38
N VAL A 34 9.27 -1.06 -4.90
CA VAL A 34 9.68 0.30 -4.55
C VAL A 34 10.66 0.76 -5.61
N HIS A 35 10.28 1.81 -6.31
CA HIS A 35 11.07 2.43 -7.37
C HIS A 35 11.95 3.54 -6.82
N ASP A 36 12.85 4.04 -7.67
CA ASP A 36 13.58 5.27 -7.41
C ASP A 36 12.62 6.47 -7.21
N ASN A 37 13.09 7.52 -6.54
CA ASN A 37 12.31 8.73 -6.20
C ASN A 37 11.11 8.50 -5.26
N CYS A 38 11.15 7.44 -4.46
CA CYS A 38 10.11 7.09 -3.47
C CYS A 38 8.74 6.78 -4.10
N MET A 39 8.71 6.30 -5.34
CA MET A 39 7.48 5.76 -5.94
C MET A 39 7.31 4.30 -5.54
N ILE A 40 6.06 3.85 -5.41
CA ILE A 40 5.72 2.47 -5.11
C ILE A 40 4.64 1.99 -6.05
N THR A 41 4.79 0.76 -6.55
CA THR A 41 3.76 0.04 -7.27
C THR A 41 3.36 -1.17 -6.46
N PHE A 42 2.07 -1.40 -6.30
CA PHE A 42 1.56 -2.54 -5.55
C PHE A 42 0.20 -2.97 -6.07
N LEU A 43 -0.16 -4.20 -5.72
CA LEU A 43 -1.45 -4.78 -6.05
C LEU A 43 -2.31 -4.77 -4.79
N ILE A 44 -3.45 -4.09 -4.85
CA ILE A 44 -4.41 -3.99 -3.74
C ILE A 44 -5.66 -4.80 -4.08
N ASP A 45 -6.06 -5.67 -3.15
CA ASP A 45 -7.33 -6.38 -3.19
C ASP A 45 -8.40 -5.52 -2.55
N THR A 46 -9.30 -5.02 -3.39
CA THR A 46 -10.40 -4.09 -3.10
C THR A 46 -11.77 -4.75 -3.12
N GLY A 47 -11.88 -6.00 -3.57
CA GLY A 47 -13.14 -6.71 -3.76
C GLY A 47 -14.16 -5.88 -4.52
N GLU A 48 -15.41 -5.88 -4.03
CA GLU A 48 -16.53 -5.16 -4.63
C GLU A 48 -16.34 -3.64 -4.73
N PHE A 49 -15.38 -3.06 -4.00
CA PHE A 49 -15.11 -1.62 -4.00
C PHE A 49 -14.17 -1.18 -5.12
N SER A 50 -13.65 -2.11 -5.94
CA SER A 50 -12.64 -1.86 -6.98
C SER A 50 -12.92 -0.62 -7.83
N SER A 51 -14.11 -0.53 -8.45
CA SER A 51 -14.47 0.62 -9.30
C SER A 51 -14.49 1.96 -8.55
N SER A 52 -15.03 1.97 -7.32
CA SER A 52 -15.13 3.19 -6.50
C SER A 52 -13.77 3.66 -5.98
N ILE A 53 -12.91 2.72 -5.61
CA ILE A 53 -11.55 3.00 -5.13
C ILE A 53 -10.68 3.44 -6.32
N ALA A 54 -10.81 2.80 -7.48
CA ALA A 54 -10.10 3.19 -8.69
C ALA A 54 -10.40 4.62 -9.10
N ALA A 55 -11.67 5.03 -9.08
CA ALA A 55 -12.07 6.41 -9.40
C ALA A 55 -11.45 7.44 -8.44
N LYS A 56 -11.45 7.16 -7.13
CA LYS A 56 -10.85 8.05 -6.13
C LYS A 56 -9.32 8.11 -6.25
N LEU A 57 -8.68 6.96 -6.48
CA LEU A 57 -7.23 6.89 -6.68
C LEU A 57 -6.82 7.66 -7.94
N GLY A 58 -7.54 7.48 -9.06
CA GLY A 58 -7.25 8.17 -10.32
C GLY A 58 -7.44 9.68 -10.28
N ALA A 59 -8.26 10.19 -9.34
CA ALA A 59 -8.44 11.63 -9.12
C ALA A 59 -7.34 12.26 -8.23
N SER A 60 -6.46 11.46 -7.62
CA SER A 60 -5.47 11.94 -6.66
C SER A 60 -4.14 12.28 -7.33
N GLU A 61 -3.59 13.46 -7.04
CA GLU A 61 -2.24 13.86 -7.46
C GLU A 61 -1.13 12.99 -6.85
N GLN A 62 -1.43 12.22 -5.78
CA GLN A 62 -0.46 11.29 -5.18
C GLN A 62 -0.26 10.02 -6.03
N VAL A 63 -1.20 9.74 -6.94
CA VAL A 63 -1.24 8.53 -7.77
C VAL A 63 -0.85 8.90 -9.19
N THR A 64 0.03 8.10 -9.78
CA THR A 64 0.48 8.27 -11.16
C THR A 64 -0.25 7.33 -12.09
N GLU A 65 -0.61 6.14 -11.60
CA GLU A 65 -1.24 5.10 -12.41
C GLU A 65 -2.18 4.24 -11.56
N VAL A 66 -3.33 3.89 -12.15
CA VAL A 66 -4.28 2.92 -11.61
C VAL A 66 -4.74 2.05 -12.77
N GLU A 67 -4.49 0.74 -12.67
CA GLU A 67 -4.90 -0.24 -13.66
C GLU A 67 -5.75 -1.33 -12.96
N PRO A 68 -7.01 -1.53 -13.38
CA PRO A 68 -7.79 -2.67 -12.96
C PRO A 68 -7.20 -3.96 -13.54
N ILE A 69 -6.89 -4.94 -12.69
CA ILE A 69 -6.36 -6.24 -13.13
C ILE A 69 -7.49 -7.25 -13.29
N ASP A 70 -8.49 -7.22 -12.41
CA ASP A 70 -9.72 -8.01 -12.46
C ASP A 70 -10.83 -7.40 -11.59
N ASP A 71 -11.94 -8.14 -11.41
CA ASP A 71 -13.15 -7.71 -10.69
C ASP A 71 -12.96 -7.43 -9.18
N GLY A 72 -11.75 -7.54 -8.64
CA GLY A 72 -11.47 -7.20 -7.25
C GLY A 72 -10.15 -6.49 -7.01
N ARG A 73 -9.25 -6.42 -7.99
CA ARG A 73 -7.87 -6.01 -7.74
C ARG A 73 -7.42 -4.87 -8.64
N LEU A 74 -6.68 -3.95 -8.03
CA LEU A 74 -6.09 -2.80 -8.70
C LEU A 74 -4.55 -2.86 -8.59
N LEU A 75 -3.87 -2.60 -9.70
CA LEU A 75 -2.46 -2.24 -9.71
C LEU A 75 -2.35 -0.72 -9.59
N VAL A 76 -1.62 -0.25 -8.58
CA VAL A 76 -1.57 1.17 -8.23
C VAL A 76 -0.12 1.62 -8.14
N THR A 77 0.24 2.67 -8.87
CA THR A 77 1.53 3.35 -8.75
C THR A 77 1.32 4.72 -8.13
N LYS A 78 1.96 4.97 -6.97
CA LYS A 78 1.83 6.24 -6.23
C LYS A 78 3.12 6.65 -5.54
N ARG A 79 3.20 7.91 -5.12
CA ARG A 79 4.28 8.35 -4.21
C ARG A 79 4.11 7.67 -2.86
N SER A 80 5.19 7.10 -2.34
CA SER A 80 5.20 6.51 -0.99
C SER A 80 4.93 7.57 0.07
N CYS A 81 4.12 7.20 1.06
CA CYS A 81 3.72 8.09 2.15
C CYS A 81 4.30 7.69 3.52
N GLY A 82 5.28 6.77 3.57
CA GLY A 82 5.80 6.33 4.87
C GLY A 82 6.90 5.27 4.81
N ALA A 83 6.65 4.12 5.43
CA ALA A 83 7.67 3.19 5.90
C ALA A 83 8.42 2.42 4.80
N LEU A 84 7.80 2.18 3.63
CA LEU A 84 8.33 1.27 2.62
C LEU A 84 9.72 1.64 2.08
N PRO A 85 10.01 2.90 1.69
CA PRO A 85 11.36 3.30 1.29
C PRO A 85 12.39 3.18 2.41
N VAL A 86 11.98 3.31 3.68
CA VAL A 86 12.90 3.16 4.83
C VAL A 86 13.19 1.68 5.05
N ILE A 87 12.17 0.82 5.03
CA ILE A 87 12.31 -0.64 5.15
C ILE A 87 13.25 -1.17 4.07
N ARG A 88 13.02 -0.79 2.80
CA ARG A 88 13.86 -1.22 1.67
C ARG A 88 15.30 -0.75 1.78
N ARG A 89 15.55 0.51 2.15
CA ARG A 89 16.91 1.05 2.37
C ARG A 89 17.71 0.30 3.44
N ASN A 90 17.03 -0.37 4.37
CA ASN A 90 17.65 -1.15 5.44
C ASN A 90 17.67 -2.67 5.15
N HIS A 91 17.69 -3.05 3.86
CA HIS A 91 17.67 -4.46 3.39
C HIS A 91 16.49 -5.28 3.92
N GLY A 92 15.42 -4.60 4.34
CA GLY A 92 14.15 -5.22 4.70
C GLY A 92 13.39 -5.63 3.44
N LYS A 93 12.85 -6.83 3.44
CA LYS A 93 11.88 -7.30 2.44
C LYS A 93 10.53 -7.51 3.11
N LEU A 94 9.46 -7.13 2.44
CA LEU A 94 8.11 -7.48 2.86
C LEU A 94 7.90 -8.98 2.68
N ARG A 95 7.12 -9.57 3.57
CA ARG A 95 6.82 -10.99 3.57
C ARG A 95 5.32 -11.18 3.81
N GLY A 96 4.59 -11.49 2.75
CA GLY A 96 3.17 -11.79 2.81
C GLY A 96 2.34 -10.63 2.28
N MET A 97 1.15 -10.47 2.85
CA MET A 97 0.20 -9.41 2.49
C MET A 97 0.23 -8.34 3.58
N ASP A 98 0.42 -7.09 3.17
CA ASP A 98 0.27 -5.96 4.06
C ASP A 98 -1.22 -5.60 4.17
N ARG A 99 -1.61 -4.98 5.28
CA ARG A 99 -3.01 -4.55 5.49
C ARG A 99 -3.08 -3.04 5.60
N VAL A 100 -4.06 -2.49 4.92
CA VAL A 100 -4.39 -1.07 4.89
C VAL A 100 -5.82 -0.88 5.40
N SER A 101 -6.00 -0.01 6.39
CA SER A 101 -7.30 0.43 6.88
C SER A 101 -7.16 1.84 7.46
N GLY A 102 -7.75 2.85 6.82
CA GLY A 102 -7.56 4.26 7.20
C GLY A 102 -6.07 4.61 7.27
N SER A 103 -5.62 5.24 8.35
CA SER A 103 -4.19 5.57 8.59
C SER A 103 -3.33 4.37 8.99
N GLN A 104 -3.94 3.24 9.38
CA GLN A 104 -3.22 2.10 9.94
C GLN A 104 -2.56 1.25 8.86
N ARG A 105 -1.31 0.87 9.10
CA ARG A 105 -0.54 -0.06 8.26
C ARG A 105 0.06 -1.16 9.11
N VAL A 106 -0.04 -2.40 8.62
CA VAL A 106 0.63 -3.55 9.21
C VAL A 106 1.54 -4.16 8.17
N PHE A 107 2.85 -4.16 8.45
CA PHE A 107 3.87 -4.74 7.59
C PHE A 107 4.51 -5.97 8.24
N ASP A 108 4.60 -7.07 7.49
CA ASP A 108 5.44 -8.20 7.87
C ASP A 108 6.78 -8.10 7.14
N ILE A 109 7.89 -7.97 7.88
CA ILE A 109 9.22 -7.77 7.29
C ILE A 109 10.20 -8.89 7.64
N LEU A 110 11.09 -9.18 6.69
CA LEU A 110 12.29 -9.99 6.85
C LEU A 110 13.51 -9.12 6.64
N VAL A 111 14.48 -9.21 7.56
CA VAL A 111 15.78 -8.54 7.44
C VAL A 111 16.87 -9.60 7.35
N PHE A 112 17.66 -9.54 6.29
CA PHE A 112 18.84 -10.37 6.10
C PHE A 112 20.05 -9.55 6.53
N ARG A 113 20.83 -10.07 7.49
CA ARG A 113 22.09 -9.49 7.94
C ARG A 113 23.22 -10.25 7.27
#